data_AF-A0A6L3A6R8-F1
#
_entry.id   AF-A0A6L3A6R8-F1
#
_cell.length_a   1.000
_cell.length_b   1.000
_cell.length_c   1.000
_cell.angle_alpha   90.00
_cell.angle_beta   90.00
_cell.angle_gamma   90.00
#
_symmetry.space_group_name_H-M   'P 1'
#
loop_
_entity.id
_entity.type
_entity.pdbx_description
1 polymer ?
#
loop_
_entity_poly.entity_id
_entity_poly.type
_entity_poly.pdbx_seq_one_letter_code
_entity_poly.pdbx_strand_id
1 'polypeptide(L)'
;MIEPAEGPETRANPLHAMHCLEIWGGNHAVRSGVRVPGIDAWVCGETYHGESLGGDIHYVSTCGGGKIARFAVADVAGHGQAVAGVAVELRRLMRKHIDTVDQSRFVRALNDEFSRRSSQGVFATAALATYYAPTRELIVCLAGHPAPWWYRSRLDRWQPLEPASESEPSPSAARAPAGAKRLANLPLGIVAPTEYEQFSVTLDPDDLVLIYTDGVVEAESPEGEMLGPEGLRRMLEQSDPHRPATLSAGLLERINRFRGAKPAEDDQTLILLHHTAAGPRPPKLLELPTVAAKMLGLLRV
;
A
#
# COMPACT_ATOMS: atom_id res chain seq x y z
N MET A 1 34.73 -12.47 -30.50
CA MET A 1 33.93 -11.48 -29.75
C MET A 1 32.54 -12.06 -29.65
N ILE A 2 32.20 -12.57 -28.47
CA ILE A 2 30.90 -13.17 -28.19
C ILE A 2 30.09 -12.05 -27.56
N GLU A 3 29.03 -11.62 -28.23
CA GLU A 3 28.08 -10.64 -27.68
C GLU A 3 27.48 -11.17 -26.38
N PRO A 4 27.29 -10.34 -25.35
CA PRO A 4 26.65 -10.78 -24.12
C PRO A 4 25.17 -11.06 -24.42
N ALA A 5 24.71 -12.26 -24.04
CA ALA A 5 23.31 -12.63 -24.12
C ALA A 5 22.46 -11.65 -23.30
N GLU A 6 21.57 -10.92 -23.97
CA GLU A 6 20.50 -10.17 -23.33
C GLU A 6 19.63 -11.15 -22.53
N GLY A 7 19.58 -10.94 -21.21
CA GLY A 7 18.69 -11.69 -20.32
C GLY A 7 17.22 -11.47 -20.72
N PRO A 8 16.29 -12.33 -20.27
CA PRO A 8 14.90 -12.23 -20.66
C PRO A 8 14.36 -10.85 -20.26
N GLU A 9 14.02 -10.04 -21.26
CA GLU A 9 13.27 -8.80 -21.04
C GLU A 9 11.99 -9.16 -20.27
N THR A 10 11.96 -8.81 -18.98
CA THR A 10 10.79 -8.97 -18.12
C THR A 10 9.69 -8.06 -18.64
N ARG A 11 8.90 -8.54 -19.60
CA ARG A 11 7.72 -7.83 -20.10
C ARG A 11 6.79 -7.57 -18.93
N ALA A 12 6.51 -6.29 -18.66
CA ALA A 12 5.56 -5.90 -17.64
C ALA A 12 4.18 -6.49 -17.97
N ASN A 13 3.55 -7.16 -16.99
CA ASN A 13 2.19 -7.64 -17.14
C ASN A 13 1.24 -6.45 -17.37
N PRO A 14 0.20 -6.60 -18.22
CA PRO A 14 -0.78 -5.55 -18.43
C PRO A 14 -1.52 -5.25 -17.12
N LEU A 15 -1.71 -3.96 -16.84
CA LEU A 15 -2.41 -3.52 -15.62
C LEU A 15 -3.90 -3.86 -15.70
N HIS A 16 -4.43 -4.41 -14.61
CA HIS A 16 -5.86 -4.58 -14.41
C HIS A 16 -6.53 -3.23 -14.14
N ALA A 17 -7.30 -2.72 -15.09
CA ALA A 17 -8.03 -1.47 -14.93
C ALA A 17 -9.23 -1.69 -14.00
N MET A 18 -9.16 -1.11 -12.80
CA MET A 18 -10.18 -1.29 -11.77
C MET A 18 -11.42 -0.43 -12.05
N HIS A 19 -12.59 -1.01 -11.75
CA HIS A 19 -13.86 -0.31 -11.85
C HIS A 19 -14.26 0.32 -10.50
N CYS A 20 -15.13 1.32 -10.57
CA CYS A 20 -15.74 1.93 -9.38
C CYS A 20 -16.41 0.85 -8.50
N LEU A 21 -16.16 0.92 -7.19
CA LEU A 21 -16.57 0.00 -6.13
C LEU A 21 -15.83 -1.34 -6.11
N GLU A 22 -14.80 -1.50 -6.94
CA GLU A 22 -13.96 -2.68 -6.95
C GLU A 22 -12.95 -2.66 -5.80
N ILE A 23 -12.69 -3.84 -5.24
CA ILE A 23 -11.63 -4.09 -4.26
C ILE A 23 -10.81 -5.28 -4.77
N TRP A 24 -9.53 -5.06 -4.98
CA TRP A 24 -8.56 -6.02 -5.49
C TRP A 24 -7.49 -6.29 -4.44
N GLY A 25 -6.93 -7.50 -4.41
CA GLY A 25 -5.92 -7.93 -3.44
C GLY A 25 -6.42 -9.05 -2.52
N GLY A 26 -5.59 -9.40 -1.54
CA GLY A 26 -5.78 -10.48 -0.59
C GLY A 26 -4.53 -10.67 0.26
N ASN A 27 -4.23 -11.92 0.64
CA ASN A 27 -3.08 -12.27 1.47
C ASN A 27 -2.30 -13.48 0.88
N HIS A 28 -2.12 -13.49 -0.44
CA HIS A 28 -1.42 -14.55 -1.16
C HIS A 28 -0.25 -13.95 -1.94
N ALA A 29 0.70 -14.78 -2.35
CA ALA A 29 1.78 -14.36 -3.23
C ALA A 29 1.21 -13.76 -4.52
N VAL A 30 1.73 -12.61 -4.93
CA VAL A 30 1.17 -11.82 -6.03
C VAL A 30 2.29 -11.17 -6.83
N ARG A 31 2.14 -11.13 -8.16
CA ARG A 31 2.97 -10.30 -9.05
C ARG A 31 2.09 -9.72 -10.13
N SER A 32 1.42 -8.64 -9.81
CA SER A 32 0.41 -8.02 -10.68
C SER A 32 0.39 -6.52 -10.50
N GLY A 33 -0.29 -5.84 -11.40
CA GLY A 33 -0.55 -4.42 -11.25
C GLY A 33 -1.99 -4.07 -11.56
N VAL A 34 -2.45 -3.01 -10.93
CA VAL A 34 -3.77 -2.44 -11.09
C VAL A 34 -3.65 -0.99 -11.52
N ARG A 35 -4.63 -0.53 -12.28
CA ARG A 35 -4.76 0.87 -12.67
C ARG A 35 -6.03 1.44 -12.05
N VAL A 36 -5.85 2.50 -11.28
CA VAL A 36 -6.92 3.34 -10.76
C VAL A 36 -6.74 4.76 -11.31
N PRO A 37 -7.75 5.63 -11.27
CA PRO A 37 -7.60 7.01 -11.70
C PRO A 37 -6.44 7.74 -11.02
N GLY A 38 -5.46 8.15 -11.81
CA GLY A 38 -4.28 8.91 -11.39
C GLY A 38 -3.14 8.10 -10.79
N ILE A 39 -3.31 6.79 -10.57
CA ILE A 39 -2.27 5.93 -10.02
C ILE A 39 -2.24 4.59 -10.76
N ASP A 40 -1.07 4.25 -11.28
CA ASP A 40 -0.74 2.86 -11.60
C ASP A 40 -0.06 2.26 -10.38
N ALA A 41 -0.50 1.08 -9.94
CA ALA A 41 0.03 0.41 -8.77
C ALA A 41 0.48 -1.01 -9.11
N TRP A 42 1.70 -1.38 -8.72
CA TRP A 42 2.21 -2.75 -8.83
C TRP A 42 2.39 -3.35 -7.46
N VAL A 43 1.80 -4.52 -7.25
CA VAL A 43 1.95 -5.30 -6.02
C VAL A 43 2.76 -6.55 -6.33
N CYS A 44 3.87 -6.70 -5.62
CA CYS A 44 4.73 -7.86 -5.66
C CYS A 44 4.85 -8.39 -4.24
N GLY A 45 4.56 -9.67 -4.03
CA GLY A 45 4.80 -10.28 -2.75
C GLY A 45 5.01 -11.78 -2.81
N GLU A 46 5.83 -12.26 -1.88
CA GLU A 46 6.14 -13.65 -1.63
C GLU A 46 5.64 -14.00 -0.23
N THR A 47 5.15 -15.23 -0.07
CA THR A 47 4.71 -15.74 1.22
C THR A 47 5.82 -16.50 1.92
N TYR A 48 5.77 -16.52 3.25
CA TYR A 48 6.62 -17.34 4.11
C TYR A 48 6.65 -18.78 3.60
N HIS A 49 7.85 -19.28 3.32
CA HIS A 49 8.08 -20.61 2.74
C HIS A 49 7.22 -20.98 1.50
N GLY A 50 6.67 -20.00 0.78
CA GLY A 50 5.80 -20.24 -0.37
C GLY A 50 4.43 -20.85 0.00
N GLU A 51 3.95 -20.62 1.22
CA GLU A 51 2.59 -21.01 1.62
C GLU A 51 1.52 -20.34 0.74
N SER A 52 0.33 -20.92 0.69
CA SER A 52 -0.76 -20.38 -0.14
C SER A 52 -1.35 -19.07 0.39
N LEU A 53 -1.21 -18.82 1.71
CA LEU A 53 -1.70 -17.62 2.39
C LEU A 53 -0.65 -17.15 3.39
N GLY A 54 -0.31 -15.86 3.35
CA GLY A 54 0.56 -15.18 4.31
C GLY A 54 -0.22 -14.42 5.40
N GLY A 55 0.54 -13.96 6.39
CA GLY A 55 0.30 -12.86 7.34
C GLY A 55 0.14 -11.49 6.68
N ASP A 56 0.86 -11.24 5.59
CA ASP A 56 0.76 -9.99 4.81
C ASP A 56 -0.55 -9.88 4.04
N ILE A 57 -1.31 -8.82 4.32
CA ILE A 57 -2.55 -8.48 3.62
C ILE A 57 -2.35 -7.20 2.81
N HIS A 58 -2.68 -7.25 1.52
CA HIS A 58 -2.64 -6.10 0.64
C HIS A 58 -3.99 -5.90 -0.06
N TYR A 59 -4.47 -4.67 -0.12
CA TYR A 59 -5.68 -4.32 -0.86
C TYR A 59 -5.55 -2.98 -1.58
N VAL A 60 -6.17 -2.93 -2.76
CA VAL A 60 -6.42 -1.72 -3.52
C VAL A 60 -7.93 -1.58 -3.73
N SER A 61 -8.48 -0.38 -3.57
CA SER A 61 -9.87 -0.10 -3.92
C SER A 61 -10.03 1.25 -4.61
N THR A 62 -11.15 1.41 -5.33
CA THR A 62 -11.53 2.71 -5.90
C THR A 62 -13.03 2.98 -5.83
N CYS A 63 -13.43 4.20 -5.46
CA CYS A 63 -14.68 4.88 -5.85
C CYS A 63 -14.75 6.30 -5.26
N GLY A 64 -15.90 6.87 -4.91
CA GLY A 64 -16.14 8.32 -4.94
C GLY A 64 -16.30 8.81 -6.39
N GLY A 65 -16.91 7.99 -7.24
CA GLY A 65 -17.01 8.22 -8.69
C GLY A 65 -15.67 8.11 -9.41
N GLY A 66 -14.75 7.27 -8.92
CA GLY A 66 -13.38 7.13 -9.45
C GLY A 66 -12.42 8.22 -8.99
N LYS A 67 -12.79 9.03 -8.00
CA LYS A 67 -11.94 10.11 -7.48
C LYS A 67 -11.06 9.65 -6.30
N ILE A 68 -11.43 8.56 -5.65
CA ILE A 68 -10.74 8.03 -4.48
C ILE A 68 -10.14 6.69 -4.86
N ALA A 69 -8.87 6.53 -4.56
CA ALA A 69 -8.19 5.24 -4.53
C ALA A 69 -7.64 5.02 -3.12
N ARG A 70 -7.70 3.78 -2.63
CA ARG A 70 -7.15 3.42 -1.33
C ARG A 70 -6.24 2.21 -1.47
N PHE A 71 -5.09 2.29 -0.82
CA PHE A 71 -4.07 1.25 -0.73
C PHE A 71 -3.93 0.89 0.75
N ALA A 72 -3.96 -0.39 1.06
CA ALA A 72 -3.78 -0.89 2.40
C ALA A 72 -2.78 -2.03 2.36
N VAL A 73 -1.76 -1.94 3.21
CA VAL A 73 -0.87 -3.04 3.56
C VAL A 73 -0.98 -3.25 5.06
N ALA A 74 -1.14 -4.48 5.49
CA ALA A 74 -1.12 -4.83 6.89
C ALA A 74 -0.40 -6.16 7.07
N ASP A 75 0.65 -6.16 7.88
CA ASP A 75 1.28 -7.38 8.38
C ASP A 75 0.60 -7.76 9.70
N VAL A 76 0.03 -8.96 9.74
CA VAL A 76 -0.70 -9.48 10.89
C VAL A 76 0.17 -10.51 11.59
N ALA A 77 0.46 -10.29 12.88
CA ALA A 77 1.21 -11.24 13.68
C ALA A 77 0.52 -12.63 13.70
N GLY A 78 1.22 -13.65 13.20
CA GLY A 78 0.77 -15.04 13.11
C GLY A 78 0.52 -15.50 11.66
N HIS A 79 0.20 -16.78 11.48
CA HIS A 79 -0.02 -17.38 10.16
C HIS A 79 -1.34 -18.17 10.08
N GLY A 80 -1.79 -18.49 8.86
CA GLY A 80 -2.93 -19.37 8.61
C GLY A 80 -4.31 -18.75 8.84
N GLN A 81 -5.21 -19.48 9.51
CA GLN A 81 -6.65 -19.14 9.55
C GLN A 81 -6.98 -17.85 10.32
N ALA A 82 -6.17 -17.47 11.31
CA ALA A 82 -6.38 -16.25 12.09
C ALA A 82 -6.28 -15.00 11.19
N VAL A 83 -5.30 -14.99 10.27
CA VAL A 83 -5.06 -13.90 9.32
C VAL A 83 -6.18 -13.84 8.27
N ALA A 84 -6.64 -14.99 7.77
CA ALA A 84 -7.71 -15.04 6.78
C ALA A 84 -9.00 -14.33 7.28
N GLY A 85 -9.36 -14.50 8.55
CA GLY A 85 -10.50 -13.81 9.15
C GLY A 85 -10.31 -12.29 9.26
N VAL A 86 -9.07 -11.84 9.48
CA VAL A 86 -8.72 -10.41 9.49
C VAL A 86 -8.78 -9.84 8.08
N ALA A 87 -8.28 -10.56 7.08
CA ALA A 87 -8.33 -10.14 5.67
C ALA A 87 -9.76 -9.94 5.17
N VAL A 88 -10.70 -10.83 5.55
CA VAL A 88 -12.13 -10.68 5.23
C VAL A 88 -12.72 -9.41 5.84
N GLU A 89 -12.39 -9.15 7.09
CA GLU A 89 -12.93 -8.00 7.82
C GLU A 89 -12.34 -6.68 7.34
N LEU A 90 -11.04 -6.63 7.05
CA LEU A 90 -10.40 -5.49 6.40
C LEU A 90 -11.06 -5.19 5.05
N ARG A 91 -11.31 -6.22 4.22
CA ARG A 91 -12.03 -6.07 2.94
C ARG A 91 -13.43 -5.50 3.14
N ARG A 92 -14.16 -5.95 4.18
CA ARG A 92 -15.48 -5.43 4.56
C ARG A 92 -15.43 -3.96 4.98
N LEU A 93 -14.45 -3.58 5.80
CA LEU A 93 -14.25 -2.20 6.25
C LEU A 93 -13.84 -1.27 5.11
N MET A 94 -12.99 -1.73 4.19
CA MET A 94 -12.66 -1.01 2.97
C MET A 94 -13.89 -0.74 2.13
N ARG A 95 -14.74 -1.76 1.93
CA ARG A 95 -16.02 -1.61 1.22
C ARG A 95 -16.95 -0.62 1.90
N LYS A 96 -17.04 -0.65 3.23
CA LYS A 96 -17.91 0.26 4.00
C LYS A 96 -17.49 1.74 3.88
N HIS A 97 -16.20 2.03 3.71
CA HIS A 97 -15.65 3.39 3.68
C HIS A 97 -15.12 3.80 2.30
N ILE A 98 -15.53 3.09 1.26
CA ILE A 98 -14.93 3.20 -0.07
C ILE A 98 -15.17 4.58 -0.72
N ASP A 99 -16.31 5.23 -0.43
CA ASP A 99 -16.67 6.57 -0.93
C ASP A 99 -16.24 7.73 -0.01
N THR A 100 -15.48 7.47 1.05
CA THR A 100 -15.06 8.50 2.02
C THR A 100 -13.59 8.83 1.84
N VAL A 101 -13.27 10.10 1.52
CA VAL A 101 -11.88 10.59 1.41
C VAL A 101 -11.20 10.59 2.79
N ASP A 102 -11.91 11.08 3.80
CA ASP A 102 -11.43 11.07 5.19
C ASP A 102 -11.29 9.62 5.69
N GLN A 103 -10.03 9.17 5.79
CA GLN A 103 -9.72 7.82 6.25
C GLN A 103 -9.77 7.68 7.77
N SER A 104 -9.95 8.75 8.56
CA SER A 104 -9.98 8.68 10.03
C SER A 104 -11.02 7.70 10.56
N ARG A 105 -12.20 7.67 9.94
CA ARG A 105 -13.27 6.73 10.30
C ARG A 105 -12.91 5.28 9.95
N PHE A 106 -12.25 5.09 8.81
CA PHE A 106 -11.79 3.77 8.36
C PHE A 106 -10.69 3.24 9.29
N VAL A 107 -9.68 4.06 9.59
CA VAL A 107 -8.58 3.71 10.50
C VAL A 107 -9.10 3.39 11.91
N ARG A 108 -10.01 4.21 12.45
CA ARG A 108 -10.64 3.96 13.75
C ARG A 108 -11.40 2.63 13.75
N ALA A 109 -12.23 2.40 12.75
CA ALA A 109 -12.99 1.15 12.64
C ALA A 109 -12.07 -0.08 12.51
N LEU A 110 -10.92 0.07 11.84
CA LEU A 110 -9.92 -0.98 11.73
C LEU A 110 -9.26 -1.25 13.07
N ASN A 111 -8.79 -0.22 13.77
CA ASN A 111 -8.21 -0.37 15.11
C ASN A 111 -9.21 -0.98 16.10
N ASP A 112 -10.48 -0.57 16.08
CA ASP A 112 -11.54 -1.14 16.93
C ASP A 112 -11.81 -2.63 16.65
N GLU A 113 -11.58 -3.10 15.42
CA GLU A 113 -11.63 -4.52 15.09
C GLU A 113 -10.42 -5.27 15.65
N PHE A 114 -9.20 -4.77 15.41
CA PHE A 114 -7.99 -5.40 15.95
C PHE A 114 -7.97 -5.38 17.48
N SER A 115 -8.41 -4.30 18.14
CA SER A 115 -8.50 -4.22 19.60
C SER A 115 -9.53 -5.17 20.20
N ARG A 116 -10.57 -5.57 19.47
CA ARG A 116 -11.46 -6.65 19.93
C ARG A 116 -10.77 -8.02 19.88
N ARG A 117 -9.89 -8.21 18.89
CA ARG A 117 -9.12 -9.44 18.69
C ARG A 117 -7.81 -9.47 19.46
N SER A 118 -7.36 -8.36 20.04
CA SER A 118 -6.11 -8.30 20.82
C SER A 118 -6.15 -9.19 22.05
N SER A 119 -7.33 -9.43 22.62
CA SER A 119 -7.57 -10.43 23.67
C SER A 119 -7.20 -11.87 23.26
N GLN A 120 -7.10 -12.12 21.95
CA GLN A 120 -6.65 -13.38 21.35
C GLN A 120 -5.19 -13.31 20.87
N GLY A 121 -4.46 -12.25 21.24
CA GLY A 121 -3.06 -12.03 20.86
C GLY A 121 -2.84 -11.50 19.44
N VAL A 122 -3.91 -11.06 18.74
CA VAL A 122 -3.81 -10.58 17.36
C VAL A 122 -3.52 -9.08 17.33
N PHE A 123 -2.39 -8.73 16.72
CA PHE A 123 -1.97 -7.36 16.44
C PHE A 123 -1.48 -7.28 14.99
N ALA A 124 -1.47 -6.07 14.42
CA ALA A 124 -0.97 -5.89 13.07
C ALA A 124 -0.26 -4.54 12.91
N THR A 125 0.81 -4.53 12.13
CA THR A 125 1.33 -3.29 11.57
C THR A 125 0.53 -2.96 10.32
N ALA A 126 0.36 -1.69 9.98
CA ALA A 126 -0.34 -1.29 8.76
C ALA A 126 0.12 0.04 8.19
N ALA A 127 0.17 0.10 6.86
CA ALA A 127 0.24 1.33 6.08
C ALA A 127 -1.05 1.50 5.28
N LEU A 128 -1.73 2.62 5.51
CA LEU A 128 -2.96 2.98 4.82
C LEU A 128 -2.73 4.28 4.06
N ALA A 129 -3.01 4.26 2.76
CA ALA A 129 -2.87 5.42 1.90
C ALA A 129 -4.16 5.65 1.11
N THR A 130 -4.72 6.85 1.19
CA THR A 130 -5.90 7.28 0.42
C THR A 130 -5.49 8.39 -0.54
N TYR A 131 -5.58 8.13 -1.85
CA TYR A 131 -5.33 9.11 -2.90
C TYR A 131 -6.63 9.76 -3.37
N TYR A 132 -6.66 11.09 -3.43
CA TYR A 132 -7.77 11.87 -3.96
C TYR A 132 -7.37 12.55 -5.28
N ALA A 133 -7.86 12.00 -6.40
CA ALA A 133 -7.47 12.38 -7.74
C ALA A 133 -7.69 13.86 -8.11
N PRO A 134 -8.77 14.55 -7.66
CA PRO A 134 -8.97 15.96 -7.97
C PRO A 134 -7.91 16.90 -7.40
N THR A 135 -7.33 16.61 -6.24
CA THR A 135 -6.29 17.44 -5.59
C THR A 135 -4.89 16.84 -5.70
N ARG A 136 -4.76 15.59 -6.17
CA ARG A 136 -3.52 14.80 -6.20
C ARG A 136 -2.93 14.56 -4.81
N GLU A 137 -3.77 14.64 -3.79
CA GLU A 137 -3.36 14.47 -2.41
C GLU A 137 -3.33 12.99 -2.05
N LEU A 138 -2.22 12.53 -1.49
CA LEU A 138 -2.07 11.21 -0.88
C LEU A 138 -2.06 11.38 0.64
N ILE A 139 -3.12 10.91 1.30
CA ILE A 139 -3.26 10.92 2.75
C ILE A 139 -2.73 9.60 3.29
N VAL A 140 -1.74 9.63 4.18
CA VAL A 140 -1.05 8.46 4.71
C VAL A 140 -1.31 8.33 6.22
N CYS A 141 -1.51 7.10 6.65
CA CYS A 141 -1.60 6.69 8.04
C CYS A 141 -0.69 5.48 8.24
N LEU A 142 0.25 5.57 9.18
CA LEU A 142 1.12 4.46 9.55
C LEU A 142 0.77 4.00 10.97
N ALA A 143 0.65 2.70 11.16
CA ALA A 143 0.35 2.04 12.42
C ALA A 143 1.37 0.92 12.67
N GLY A 144 2.48 1.24 13.32
CA GLY A 144 3.57 0.30 13.59
C GLY A 144 4.38 -0.10 12.35
N HIS A 145 4.16 0.55 11.21
CA HIS A 145 4.66 0.12 9.92
C HIS A 145 5.89 0.94 9.49
N PRO A 146 6.84 0.35 8.73
CA PRO A 146 7.94 1.10 8.13
C PRO A 146 7.48 2.29 7.28
N ALA A 147 8.26 3.38 7.31
CA ALA A 147 7.98 4.56 6.50
C ALA A 147 8.12 4.23 5.00
N PRO A 148 7.12 4.56 4.16
CA PRO A 148 7.23 4.36 2.72
C PRO A 148 8.38 5.19 2.12
N TRP A 149 8.94 4.75 1.00
CA TRP A 149 9.89 5.56 0.22
C TRP A 149 9.15 6.37 -0.84
N TRP A 150 9.54 7.64 -1.02
CA TRP A 150 8.98 8.55 -2.02
C TRP A 150 10.08 9.01 -2.98
N TYR A 151 9.96 8.63 -4.24
CA TYR A 151 10.74 9.22 -5.32
C TYR A 151 10.06 10.49 -5.79
N ARG A 152 10.79 11.60 -5.69
CA ARG A 152 10.33 12.90 -6.19
C ARG A 152 10.89 13.12 -7.59
N SER A 153 10.05 13.01 -8.61
CA SER A 153 10.45 13.14 -10.01
C SER A 153 11.13 14.48 -10.29
N ARG A 154 10.58 15.55 -9.72
CA ARG A 154 11.12 16.92 -9.81
C ARG A 154 12.53 17.09 -9.19
N LEU A 155 12.92 16.23 -8.26
CA LEU A 155 14.22 16.30 -7.58
C LEU A 155 15.17 15.16 -7.99
N ASP A 156 14.67 14.20 -8.77
CA ASP A 156 15.35 12.96 -9.13
C ASP A 156 15.98 12.25 -7.92
N ARG A 157 15.18 12.07 -6.85
CA ARG A 157 15.69 11.55 -5.58
C ARG A 157 14.63 10.78 -4.79
N TRP A 158 15.07 9.69 -4.17
CA TRP A 158 14.34 8.97 -3.12
C TRP A 158 14.54 9.61 -1.74
N GLN A 159 13.45 9.72 -0.99
CA GLN A 159 13.44 10.14 0.41
C GLN A 159 12.36 9.36 1.19
N PRO A 160 12.45 9.25 2.53
CA PRO A 160 11.35 8.75 3.33
C PRO A 160 10.09 9.62 3.12
N LEU A 161 8.93 8.98 3.07
CA LEU A 161 7.63 9.64 3.04
C LEU A 161 7.17 9.91 4.48
N GLU A 162 7.46 11.11 4.94
CA GLU A 162 7.21 11.55 6.31
C GLU A 162 6.30 12.79 6.33
N PRO A 163 5.67 13.11 7.47
CA PRO A 163 4.95 14.38 7.62
C PRO A 163 5.88 15.55 7.25
N ALA A 164 5.35 16.55 6.55
CA ALA A 164 6.05 17.82 6.43
C ALA A 164 6.36 18.32 7.85
N SER A 165 7.56 18.87 8.07
CA SER A 165 7.90 19.42 9.39
C SER A 165 6.83 20.42 9.83
N GLU A 166 6.68 20.64 11.14
CA GLU A 166 5.65 21.48 11.79
C GLU A 166 5.46 22.89 11.19
N SER A 167 6.34 23.31 10.28
CA SER A 167 6.32 24.57 9.53
C SER A 167 5.26 24.62 8.42
N GLU A 168 4.78 23.48 7.92
CA GLU A 168 3.78 23.41 6.84
C GLU A 168 2.52 22.66 7.32
N PRO A 169 1.42 23.36 7.64
CA PRO A 169 0.23 22.69 8.15
C PRO A 169 -0.42 21.82 7.06
N SER A 170 -0.48 20.51 7.29
CA SER A 170 -1.30 19.61 6.48
C SER A 170 -2.79 20.00 6.63
N PRO A 171 -3.57 20.08 5.53
CA PRO A 171 -5.02 20.35 5.59
C PRO A 171 -5.78 19.33 6.46
N SER A 172 -5.24 18.12 6.61
CA SER A 172 -5.80 17.05 7.45
C SER A 172 -5.57 17.29 8.95
N ALA A 173 -4.42 17.86 9.32
CA ALA A 173 -4.08 18.14 10.72
C ALA A 173 -5.01 19.19 11.37
N ALA A 174 -5.63 20.06 10.55
CA ALA A 174 -6.54 21.12 10.98
C ALA A 174 -7.94 20.62 11.41
N ARG A 175 -8.26 19.33 11.28
CA ARG A 175 -9.62 18.79 11.52
C ARG A 175 -9.77 17.97 12.80
N ALA A 176 -8.71 17.78 13.60
CA ALA A 176 -8.80 17.01 14.84
C ALA A 176 -9.19 17.90 16.03
N PRO A 177 -10.03 17.41 16.97
CA PRO A 177 -10.40 18.16 18.16
C PRO A 177 -9.17 18.46 19.04
N ALA A 178 -9.08 19.70 19.54
CA ALA A 178 -8.01 20.11 20.45
C ALA A 178 -8.08 19.28 21.74
N GLY A 179 -6.98 18.59 22.09
CA GLY A 179 -6.84 17.85 23.35
C GLY A 179 -6.82 16.32 23.24
N ALA A 180 -7.05 15.72 22.06
CA ALA A 180 -6.85 14.29 21.86
C ALA A 180 -5.35 13.95 21.79
N LYS A 181 -4.89 13.03 22.64
CA LYS A 181 -3.52 12.50 22.58
C LYS A 181 -3.43 11.59 21.34
N ARG A 182 -2.85 12.12 20.26
CA ARG A 182 -2.61 11.35 19.03
C ARG A 182 -1.46 10.39 19.29
N LEU A 183 -1.65 9.13 18.89
CA LEU A 183 -0.58 8.14 18.90
C LEU A 183 0.03 8.12 17.51
N ALA A 184 1.35 8.29 17.44
CA ALA A 184 2.11 8.13 16.22
C ALA A 184 2.56 6.66 16.11
N ASN A 185 2.21 6.02 15.00
CA ASN A 185 2.80 4.78 14.54
C ASN A 185 2.87 3.60 15.53
N LEU A 186 1.85 3.41 16.38
CA LEU A 186 1.71 2.16 17.15
C LEU A 186 1.03 1.06 16.30
N PRO A 187 1.34 -0.22 16.48
CA PRO A 187 0.58 -1.30 15.86
C PRO A 187 -0.91 -1.28 16.22
N LEU A 188 -1.74 -1.68 15.26
CA LEU A 188 -3.18 -1.83 15.43
C LEU A 188 -3.50 -2.85 16.53
N GLY A 189 -4.48 -2.52 17.37
CA GLY A 189 -4.97 -3.43 18.41
C GLY A 189 -4.35 -3.23 19.80
N ILE A 190 -3.23 -2.48 19.93
CA ILE A 190 -2.54 -2.28 21.22
C ILE A 190 -3.32 -1.33 22.15
N VAL A 191 -3.86 -0.23 21.63
CA VAL A 191 -4.59 0.78 22.43
C VAL A 191 -5.94 1.11 21.78
N ALA A 192 -7.01 1.13 22.58
CA ALA A 192 -8.33 1.63 22.17
C ALA A 192 -8.97 2.48 23.28
N PRO A 193 -9.70 3.57 22.94
CA PRO A 193 -9.84 4.18 21.61
C PRO A 193 -8.64 5.08 21.25
N THR A 194 -8.25 5.12 19.98
CA THR A 194 -7.08 5.90 19.54
C THR A 194 -7.34 6.62 18.21
N GLU A 195 -6.92 7.88 18.14
CA GLU A 195 -6.81 8.63 16.89
C GLU A 195 -5.37 8.49 16.39
N TYR A 196 -5.20 7.78 15.27
CA TYR A 196 -3.92 7.67 14.59
C TYR A 196 -3.59 8.97 13.88
N GLU A 197 -2.33 9.37 13.99
CA GLU A 197 -1.81 10.49 13.22
C GLU A 197 -1.86 10.18 11.72
N GLN A 198 -2.25 11.20 10.96
CA GLN A 198 -2.29 11.16 9.51
C GLN A 198 -1.61 12.42 8.98
N PHE A 199 -0.92 12.26 7.88
CA PHE A 199 -0.34 13.37 7.14
C PHE A 199 -0.72 13.23 5.66
N SER A 200 -0.52 14.29 4.90
CA SER A 200 -0.77 14.26 3.47
C SER A 200 0.35 14.94 2.69
N VAL A 201 0.56 14.45 1.48
CA VAL A 201 1.47 15.03 0.50
C VAL A 201 0.75 15.23 -0.84
N THR A 202 1.20 16.19 -1.63
CA THR A 202 0.76 16.35 -3.02
C THR A 202 1.78 15.70 -3.95
N LEU A 203 1.30 14.71 -4.71
CA LEU A 203 2.12 14.00 -5.69
C LEU A 203 2.24 14.82 -6.98
N ASP A 204 3.44 14.86 -7.54
CA ASP A 204 3.66 15.36 -8.89
C ASP A 204 3.66 14.25 -9.93
N PRO A 205 3.41 14.61 -11.21
CA PRO A 205 3.55 13.65 -12.30
C PRO A 205 4.88 12.88 -12.18
N ASP A 206 4.79 11.57 -12.33
CA ASP A 206 5.89 10.63 -12.26
C ASP A 206 6.56 10.46 -10.88
N ASP A 207 5.99 11.04 -9.82
CA ASP A 207 6.37 10.64 -8.45
C ASP A 207 6.03 9.17 -8.21
N LEU A 208 6.90 8.49 -7.46
CA LEU A 208 6.70 7.09 -7.06
C LEU A 208 6.63 6.99 -5.54
N VAL A 209 5.72 6.15 -5.02
CA VAL A 209 5.67 5.81 -3.60
C VAL A 209 5.78 4.30 -3.45
N LEU A 210 6.81 3.83 -2.73
CA LEU A 210 6.99 2.42 -2.39
C LEU A 210 6.57 2.18 -0.94
N ILE A 211 5.48 1.46 -0.76
CA ILE A 211 5.05 0.91 0.54
C ILE A 211 5.56 -0.53 0.62
N TYR A 212 6.10 -0.94 1.75
CA TYR A 212 6.71 -2.26 1.93
C TYR A 212 6.56 -2.77 3.35
N THR A 213 6.41 -4.09 3.53
CA THR A 213 6.38 -4.73 4.86
C THR A 213 7.78 -4.90 5.43
N ASP A 214 7.90 -5.06 6.75
CA ASP A 214 9.16 -5.26 7.45
C ASP A 214 9.95 -6.47 6.94
N GLY A 215 9.29 -7.57 6.57
CA GLY A 215 9.95 -8.74 5.95
C GLY A 215 10.84 -8.41 4.73
N VAL A 216 10.64 -7.25 4.07
CA VAL A 216 11.55 -6.72 3.03
C VAL A 216 12.88 -6.24 3.61
N VAL A 217 12.85 -5.42 4.66
CA VAL A 217 14.06 -4.85 5.27
C VAL A 217 14.70 -5.80 6.29
N GLU A 218 13.95 -6.75 6.79
CA GLU A 218 14.42 -7.83 7.67
C GLU A 218 15.02 -9.00 6.90
N ALA A 219 14.97 -9.00 5.57
CA ALA A 219 15.65 -10.00 4.75
C ALA A 219 17.14 -10.09 5.11
N GLU A 220 17.60 -11.30 5.47
CA GLU A 220 18.98 -11.55 5.86
C GLU A 220 19.82 -12.14 4.72
N SER A 221 21.08 -11.71 4.63
CA SER A 221 22.09 -12.33 3.79
C SER A 221 22.47 -13.75 4.28
N PRO A 222 23.21 -14.54 3.47
CA PRO A 222 23.76 -15.82 3.92
C PRO A 222 24.61 -15.69 5.20
N GLU A 223 25.30 -14.57 5.36
CA GLU A 223 26.14 -14.22 6.50
C GLU A 223 25.36 -13.76 7.75
N GLY A 224 24.03 -13.59 7.63
CA GLY A 224 23.16 -13.15 8.74
C GLY A 224 23.09 -11.63 8.92
N GLU A 225 23.56 -10.85 7.94
CA GLU A 225 23.37 -9.40 7.94
C GLU A 225 22.02 -9.05 7.35
N MET A 226 21.19 -8.32 8.10
CA MET A 226 19.91 -7.78 7.63
C MET A 226 20.10 -6.71 6.55
N LEU A 227 19.20 -6.66 5.56
CA LEU A 227 19.23 -5.65 4.49
C LEU A 227 19.10 -4.23 5.07
N GLY A 228 18.15 -4.04 5.98
CA GLY A 228 17.83 -2.78 6.61
C GLY A 228 17.28 -1.70 5.66
N PRO A 229 16.79 -0.57 6.20
CA PRO A 229 16.29 0.55 5.42
C PRO A 229 17.35 1.13 4.46
N GLU A 230 18.61 1.19 4.89
CA GLU A 230 19.72 1.70 4.08
C GLU A 230 20.08 0.76 2.91
N GLY A 231 19.94 -0.56 3.09
CA GLY A 231 20.09 -1.53 2.01
C GLY A 231 19.02 -1.34 0.95
N LEU A 232 17.76 -1.23 1.38
CA LEU A 232 16.64 -0.95 0.48
C LEU A 232 16.82 0.39 -0.25
N ARG A 233 17.22 1.46 0.45
CA ARG A 233 17.54 2.76 -0.16
C ARG A 233 18.59 2.64 -1.26
N ARG A 234 19.70 1.94 -1.01
CA ARG A 234 20.74 1.71 -2.03
C ARG A 234 20.20 0.95 -3.24
N MET A 235 19.31 -0.03 -3.03
CA MET A 235 18.68 -0.75 -4.14
C MET A 235 17.76 0.17 -4.97
N LEU A 236 17.03 1.06 -4.31
CA LEU A 236 16.18 2.08 -4.96
C LEU A 236 17.00 3.09 -5.77
N GLU A 237 18.10 3.60 -5.20
CA GLU A 237 19.02 4.54 -5.87
C GLU A 237 19.71 3.92 -7.09
N GLN A 238 19.83 2.60 -7.14
CA GLN A 238 20.40 1.85 -8.27
C GLN A 238 19.34 1.38 -9.28
N SER A 239 18.07 1.60 -9.00
CA SER A 239 16.96 1.24 -9.88
C SER A 239 16.60 2.41 -10.79
N ASP A 240 16.05 2.11 -11.97
CA ASP A 240 15.60 3.14 -12.92
C ASP A 240 14.16 3.57 -12.60
N PRO A 241 13.94 4.78 -12.03
CA PRO A 241 12.61 5.25 -11.66
C PRO A 241 11.73 5.53 -12.89
N HIS A 242 12.30 5.68 -14.09
CA HIS A 242 11.56 5.89 -15.34
C HIS A 242 10.96 4.60 -15.91
N ARG A 243 11.24 3.45 -15.29
CA ARG A 243 10.63 2.15 -15.61
C ARG A 243 9.85 1.58 -14.42
N PRO A 244 8.79 2.28 -13.95
CA PRO A 244 8.06 1.88 -12.75
C PRO A 244 7.44 0.48 -12.87
N ALA A 245 7.03 0.09 -14.08
CA ALA A 245 6.38 -1.21 -14.33
C ALA A 245 7.26 -2.44 -14.03
N THR A 246 8.58 -2.27 -13.99
CA THR A 246 9.54 -3.35 -13.67
C THR A 246 10.23 -3.14 -12.33
N LEU A 247 10.03 -1.99 -11.67
CA LEU A 247 10.82 -1.58 -10.51
C LEU A 247 10.54 -2.45 -9.28
N SER A 248 9.27 -2.62 -8.87
CA SER A 248 8.94 -3.43 -7.68
C SER A 248 9.37 -4.88 -7.83
N ALA A 249 9.21 -5.44 -9.03
CA ALA A 249 9.60 -6.80 -9.28
C ALA A 249 11.13 -6.98 -9.39
N GLY A 250 11.83 -6.01 -9.97
CA GLY A 250 13.30 -5.98 -9.99
C GLY A 250 13.89 -5.80 -8.60
N LEU A 251 13.23 -5.05 -7.71
CA LEU A 251 13.60 -4.96 -6.30
C LEU A 251 13.45 -6.31 -5.60
N LEU A 252 12.33 -7.00 -5.76
CA LEU A 252 12.11 -8.32 -5.17
C LEU A 252 13.17 -9.33 -5.64
N GLU A 253 13.51 -9.32 -6.94
CA GLU A 253 14.60 -10.15 -7.49
C GLU A 253 15.98 -9.80 -6.89
N ARG A 254 16.24 -8.52 -6.60
CA ARG A 254 17.47 -8.07 -5.91
C ARG A 254 17.50 -8.49 -4.45
N ILE A 255 16.37 -8.42 -3.75
CA ILE A 255 16.23 -8.89 -2.35
C ILE A 255 16.46 -10.40 -2.28
N ASN A 256 15.86 -11.16 -3.19
CA ASN A 256 16.08 -12.60 -3.29
C ASN A 256 17.55 -12.93 -3.56
N ARG A 257 18.23 -12.15 -4.41
CA ARG A 257 19.67 -12.32 -4.63
C ARG A 257 20.51 -11.97 -3.41
N PHE A 258 20.14 -10.93 -2.66
CA PHE A 258 20.81 -10.55 -1.41
C PHE A 258 20.72 -11.66 -0.37
N ARG A 259 19.54 -12.29 -0.24
CA ARG A 259 19.30 -13.44 0.65
C ARG A 259 20.00 -14.73 0.21
N GLY A 260 20.28 -14.87 -1.08
CA GLY A 260 20.94 -16.04 -1.64
C GLY A 260 20.00 -17.25 -1.70
N ALA A 261 20.47 -18.42 -1.26
CA ALA A 261 19.70 -19.67 -1.33
C ALA A 261 18.73 -19.88 -0.14
N LYS A 262 18.77 -19.00 0.88
CA LYS A 262 17.85 -19.10 2.02
C LYS A 262 16.42 -18.75 1.57
N PRO A 263 15.39 -19.49 2.01
CA PRO A 263 14.01 -19.08 1.80
C PRO A 263 13.71 -17.78 2.57
N ALA A 264 12.65 -17.06 2.19
CA ALA A 264 12.16 -15.96 2.99
C ALA A 264 11.71 -16.48 4.37
N GLU A 265 12.19 -15.85 5.44
CA GLU A 265 11.83 -16.18 6.83
C GLU A 265 10.60 -15.41 7.31
N ASP A 266 10.06 -14.54 6.46
CA ASP A 266 8.80 -13.84 6.66
C ASP A 266 8.11 -13.56 5.31
N ASP A 267 6.86 -13.13 5.34
CA ASP A 267 6.18 -12.60 4.17
C ASP A 267 6.86 -11.29 3.69
N GLN A 268 6.86 -11.08 2.38
CA GLN A 268 7.45 -9.89 1.80
C GLN A 268 6.45 -9.27 0.84
N THR A 269 6.01 -8.05 1.10
CA THR A 269 5.08 -7.33 0.23
C THR A 269 5.62 -5.96 -0.15
N LEU A 270 5.55 -5.64 -1.44
CA LEU A 270 5.90 -4.35 -2.03
C LEU A 270 4.70 -3.83 -2.82
N ILE A 271 4.25 -2.60 -2.51
CA ILE A 271 3.30 -1.84 -3.34
C ILE A 271 4.02 -0.60 -3.87
N LEU A 272 4.25 -0.57 -5.18
CA LEU A 272 4.75 0.61 -5.88
C LEU A 272 3.60 1.39 -6.51
N LEU A 273 3.41 2.63 -6.09
CA LEU A 273 2.46 3.57 -6.66
C LEU A 273 3.21 4.51 -7.62
N HIS A 274 2.70 4.71 -8.83
CA HIS A 274 3.18 5.70 -9.79
C HIS A 274 2.09 6.71 -10.07
N HIS A 275 2.38 8.00 -9.82
CA HIS A 275 1.45 9.06 -10.16
C HIS A 275 1.48 9.36 -11.65
N THR A 276 0.47 8.88 -12.38
CA THR A 276 0.37 9.01 -13.83
C THR A 276 -0.15 10.36 -14.30
N ALA A 277 -0.47 11.27 -13.37
CA ALA A 277 -1.19 12.53 -13.64
C ALA A 277 -2.54 12.37 -14.37
N ALA A 278 -3.02 11.15 -14.58
CA ALA A 278 -4.27 10.88 -15.26
C ALA A 278 -5.46 11.25 -14.36
N GLY A 279 -6.35 12.12 -14.83
CA GLY A 279 -7.58 12.43 -14.11
C GLY A 279 -8.57 11.26 -14.08
N PRO A 280 -9.63 11.33 -13.24
CA PRO A 280 -10.76 10.42 -13.37
C PRO A 280 -11.35 10.51 -14.77
N ARG A 281 -11.47 9.37 -15.46
CA ARG A 281 -12.19 9.32 -16.73
C ARG A 281 -13.67 9.63 -16.45
N PRO A 282 -14.30 10.55 -17.19
CA PRO A 282 -15.75 10.72 -17.08
C PRO A 282 -16.42 9.38 -17.46
N PRO A 283 -17.45 8.94 -16.72
CA PRO A 283 -18.18 7.72 -17.07
C PRO A 283 -18.75 7.87 -18.49
N LYS A 284 -18.66 6.81 -19.29
CA LYS A 284 -19.33 6.78 -20.60
C LYS A 284 -20.85 6.86 -20.37
N LEU A 285 -21.58 7.52 -21.26
CA LEU A 285 -23.04 7.71 -21.14
C LEU A 285 -23.80 6.38 -20.90
N LEU A 286 -23.27 5.28 -21.44
CA LEU A 286 -23.81 3.91 -21.33
C LEU A 286 -23.56 3.25 -19.96
N GLU A 287 -22.58 3.72 -19.18
CA GLU A 287 -22.23 3.16 -17.86
C GLU A 287 -22.92 3.89 -16.70
N LEU A 288 -23.47 5.07 -16.97
CA LEU A 288 -24.20 5.90 -16.00
C LEU A 288 -25.35 5.15 -15.28
N PRO A 289 -26.21 4.36 -15.96
CA PRO A 289 -27.29 3.65 -15.28
C PRO A 289 -26.76 2.60 -14.30
N THR A 290 -25.70 1.89 -14.67
CA THR A 290 -25.07 0.85 -13.84
C THR A 290 -24.33 1.46 -12.66
N VAL A 291 -23.59 2.55 -12.87
CA VAL A 291 -22.90 3.28 -11.79
C VAL A 291 -23.92 3.88 -10.83
N ALA A 292 -24.99 4.50 -11.35
CA ALA A 292 -26.07 5.07 -10.52
C ALA A 292 -26.80 3.98 -9.72
N ALA A 293 -27.14 2.85 -10.35
CA ALA A 293 -27.80 1.73 -9.69
C ALA A 293 -26.90 1.06 -8.63
N LYS A 294 -25.57 0.99 -8.85
CA LYS A 294 -24.62 0.52 -7.83
C LYS A 294 -24.46 1.52 -6.68
N MET A 295 -24.38 2.83 -6.96
CA MET A 295 -24.31 3.88 -5.94
C MET A 295 -25.58 3.96 -5.09
N LEU A 296 -26.75 3.69 -5.68
CA LEU A 296 -28.03 3.62 -4.98
C LEU A 296 -28.30 2.26 -4.31
N GLY A 297 -27.38 1.30 -4.39
CA GLY A 297 -27.53 -0.04 -3.82
C GLY A 297 -28.61 -0.91 -4.47
N LEU A 298 -29.08 -0.54 -5.67
CA LEU A 298 -30.13 -1.23 -6.43
C LEU A 298 -29.59 -2.43 -7.23
N LEU A 299 -28.28 -2.50 -7.45
CA LEU A 299 -27.58 -3.63 -8.06
C LEU A 299 -26.59 -4.22 -7.05
N ARG A 300 -26.78 -5.50 -6.69
CA ARG A 300 -25.73 -6.27 -6.01
C ARG A 300 -24.62 -6.60 -7.01
N VAL A 301 -23.37 -6.40 -6.59
CA VAL A 301 -22.16 -6.87 -7.26
C VAL A 301 -21.79 -8.23 -6.69
#